data_AF-A0A0B5D6K9-F1
#
_entry.id   AF-A0A0B5D6K9-F1
#
_cell.length_a   1.000
_cell.length_b   1.000
_cell.length_c   1.000
_cell.angle_alpha   90.00
_cell.angle_beta   90.00
_cell.angle_gamma   90.00
#
_symmetry.space_group_name_H-M   'P 1'
#
loop_
_entity.id
_entity.type
_entity.pdbx_description
1 polymer ?
#
loop_
_entity_poly.entity_id
_entity_poly.type
_entity_poly.pdbx_seq_one_letter_code
_entity_poly.pdbx_strand_id
1 'polypeptide(L)'
;MIDLNHHPMPTVVAALLAATALVACSPADNGTNGAAPVTSESATTATSTSGRSPDPTTPPSTPDCTSGDLAASEFGPHLRTASIRTSSAEYFHFDVRENTYDSCRDLSWVLLDGTIGDINGDHSRPAGTVVLFAGDRFVSNYQPPLYAGVDNVRRLADNAALITWRHNQAPRTSEESYELLDDHLRLVAYSTPDELRGAVPVIDFRNPPLDSQAGLPPEGNAHGSPYAAELPTGRYLLPLNSEQTLQCELGRDDGVIADCWANFQAHWDGDGSNHVRYVISPARIEKDINIAPDARGLPTLPRGDIYRVGTAVVDLQEPNVARIGLEPGQGVHISPGYVGEW
;
A
#
# COMPACT_ATOMS: atom_id res chain seq x y z
N MET A 1 -60.75 23.44 5.13
CA MET A 1 -60.59 22.63 6.37
C MET A 1 -60.08 21.28 5.93
N ILE A 2 -58.98 20.80 6.54
CA ILE A 2 -58.26 19.52 6.32
C ILE A 2 -57.36 19.52 5.06
N ASP A 3 -56.08 19.13 5.07
CA ASP A 3 -55.03 18.99 6.08
C ASP A 3 -53.69 19.02 5.30
N LEU A 4 -52.66 19.68 5.84
CA LEU A 4 -51.31 19.71 5.28
C LEU A 4 -50.49 18.55 5.86
N ASN A 5 -50.24 17.53 5.05
CA ASN A 5 -49.39 16.39 5.40
C ASN A 5 -47.97 16.85 5.69
N HIS A 6 -47.56 16.69 6.94
CA HIS A 6 -46.19 16.84 7.41
C HIS A 6 -45.35 15.63 6.99
N HIS A 7 -44.24 15.87 6.31
CA HIS A 7 -43.16 14.90 6.15
C HIS A 7 -42.27 14.89 7.40
N PRO A 8 -41.75 13.72 7.83
CA PRO A 8 -40.85 13.64 8.99
C PRO A 8 -39.45 14.19 8.64
N MET A 9 -38.88 14.99 9.54
CA MET A 9 -37.51 15.47 9.47
C MET A 9 -36.50 14.38 9.88
N PRO A 10 -35.30 14.32 9.27
CA PRO A 10 -34.23 13.45 9.74
C PRO A 10 -33.58 14.01 11.02
N THR A 11 -33.29 13.11 11.96
CA THR A 11 -32.70 13.39 13.26
C THR A 11 -31.18 13.57 13.12
N VAL A 12 -30.68 14.78 13.34
CA VAL A 12 -29.24 15.06 13.48
C VAL A 12 -28.81 14.71 14.90
N VAL A 13 -28.02 13.65 15.07
CA VAL A 13 -27.39 13.33 16.36
C VAL A 13 -25.99 13.94 16.36
N ALA A 14 -25.83 15.06 17.08
CA ALA A 14 -24.54 15.67 17.34
C ALA A 14 -23.84 14.92 18.49
N ALA A 15 -22.73 14.24 18.20
CA ALA A 15 -21.85 13.68 19.22
C ALA A 15 -20.74 14.69 19.55
N LEU A 16 -20.74 15.15 20.81
CA LEU A 16 -19.76 16.08 21.39
C LEU A 16 -18.47 15.31 21.74
N LEU A 17 -17.33 15.67 21.15
CA LEU A 17 -16.00 15.22 21.60
C LEU A 17 -15.40 16.28 22.53
N ALA A 18 -15.32 15.98 23.82
CA ALA A 18 -14.63 16.80 24.80
C ALA A 18 -13.15 16.39 24.88
N ALA A 19 -12.25 17.27 24.44
CA ALA A 19 -10.82 17.18 24.70
C ALA A 19 -10.49 17.97 25.97
N THR A 20 -10.01 17.31 27.02
CA THR A 20 -9.44 17.98 28.19
C THR A 20 -7.92 17.91 28.15
N ALA A 21 -7.30 19.00 27.70
CA ALA A 21 -5.90 19.30 27.98
C ALA A 21 -5.85 20.27 29.18
N LEU A 22 -5.24 19.85 30.28
CA LEU A 22 -4.92 20.72 31.42
C LEU A 22 -3.41 21.01 31.40
N VAL A 23 -3.08 22.24 31.01
CA VAL A 23 -1.79 22.88 31.29
C VAL A 23 -2.06 24.07 32.20
N ALA A 24 -1.43 24.09 33.36
CA ALA A 24 -1.15 25.33 34.10
C ALA A 24 0.09 25.15 34.98
N CYS A 25 1.24 25.60 34.48
CA CYS A 25 2.38 26.00 35.29
C CYS A 25 2.17 27.44 35.76
N SER A 26 2.54 27.76 37.01
CA SER A 26 3.35 28.95 37.36
C SER A 26 3.69 29.00 38.88
N PRO A 27 4.76 29.75 39.26
CA PRO A 27 5.74 29.32 40.28
C PRO A 27 5.91 30.27 41.50
N ALA A 28 6.91 29.93 42.35
CA ALA A 28 7.64 30.73 43.36
C ALA A 28 6.91 31.02 44.71
N ASP A 29 7.53 31.10 45.89
CA ASP A 29 8.89 30.89 46.43
C ASP A 29 8.81 30.90 47.98
N ASN A 30 9.88 30.42 48.65
CA ASN A 30 10.35 30.68 50.04
C ASN A 30 10.38 29.52 51.05
N GLY A 31 11.60 28.96 51.22
CA GLY A 31 12.42 29.26 52.42
C GLY A 31 12.22 28.46 53.72
N THR A 32 13.03 27.40 53.86
CA THR A 32 13.84 27.00 55.05
C THR A 32 13.16 26.68 56.40
N ASN A 33 13.24 25.42 56.85
CA ASN A 33 14.04 24.95 58.02
C ASN A 33 13.68 23.51 58.46
N GLY A 34 14.73 22.70 58.73
CA GLY A 34 14.72 21.77 59.89
C GLY A 34 14.55 20.26 59.64
N ALA A 35 15.69 19.55 59.59
CA ALA A 35 16.02 18.26 60.22
C ALA A 35 14.99 17.09 60.28
N ALA A 36 15.41 15.94 59.72
CA ALA A 36 14.92 14.58 60.06
C ALA A 36 15.42 14.13 61.46
N PRO A 37 15.10 12.92 62.00
CA PRO A 37 14.26 11.80 61.54
C PRO A 37 13.27 11.31 62.64
N VAL A 38 12.64 10.12 62.52
CA VAL A 38 12.20 9.14 63.57
C VAL A 38 11.07 8.26 62.98
N THR A 39 11.34 7.03 62.56
CA THR A 39 11.21 5.74 63.29
C THR A 39 9.85 5.05 63.10
N SER A 40 9.92 3.83 62.56
CA SER A 40 8.84 2.85 62.38
C SER A 40 8.49 2.11 63.67
N GLU A 41 7.22 1.78 63.88
CA GLU A 41 6.68 0.61 64.63
C GLU A 41 5.15 0.55 64.35
N SER A 42 4.64 -0.43 63.61
CA SER A 42 4.20 -1.79 64.00
C SER A 42 2.73 -1.90 64.42
N ALA A 43 1.95 -2.68 63.67
CA ALA A 43 0.76 -3.40 64.15
C ALA A 43 0.49 -4.67 63.31
N THR A 44 1.16 -5.73 63.73
CA THR A 44 0.81 -7.17 63.84
C THR A 44 -0.66 -7.55 63.57
N THR A 45 -0.95 -8.28 62.49
CA THR A 45 -1.27 -9.75 62.38
C THR A 45 -2.67 -10.21 62.82
N ALA A 46 -3.41 -10.81 61.87
CA ALA A 46 -4.20 -12.03 62.11
C ALA A 46 -4.30 -12.88 60.83
N THR A 47 -3.95 -14.15 60.99
CA THR A 47 -3.73 -15.20 59.99
C THR A 47 -5.01 -16.00 59.71
N SER A 48 -5.23 -16.49 58.48
CA SER A 48 -5.50 -17.91 58.17
C SER A 48 -6.07 -18.15 56.75
N THR A 49 -5.24 -18.81 55.94
CA THR A 49 -5.55 -19.94 55.05
C THR A 49 -6.75 -19.85 54.10
N SER A 50 -6.46 -19.71 52.79
CA SER A 50 -7.22 -20.39 51.73
C SER A 50 -6.48 -20.36 50.39
N GLY A 51 -6.38 -21.54 49.77
CA GLY A 51 -6.45 -21.73 48.33
C GLY A 51 -5.29 -21.20 47.50
N ARG A 52 -4.43 -22.13 47.04
CA ARG A 52 -3.57 -21.95 45.88
C ARG A 52 -4.42 -21.47 44.70
N SER A 53 -4.39 -20.17 44.41
CA SER A 53 -4.94 -19.59 43.19
C SER A 53 -4.11 -20.12 42.01
N PRO A 54 -4.73 -20.56 40.91
CA PRO A 54 -4.00 -20.89 39.69
C PRO A 54 -3.21 -19.66 39.23
N ASP A 55 -2.00 -19.90 38.76
CA ASP A 55 -1.17 -18.95 38.02
C ASP A 55 -2.02 -18.22 36.96
N PRO A 56 -1.76 -16.93 36.68
CA PRO A 56 -2.41 -16.28 35.54
C PRO A 56 -1.89 -16.94 34.27
N THR A 57 -2.72 -17.82 33.70
CA THR A 57 -2.51 -18.38 32.37
C THR A 57 -2.28 -17.22 31.41
N THR A 58 -1.07 -17.11 30.88
CA THR A 58 -0.76 -16.27 29.73
C THR A 58 -1.81 -16.57 28.65
N PRO A 59 -2.50 -15.56 28.09
CA PRO A 59 -3.40 -15.79 26.97
C PRO A 59 -2.64 -16.57 25.90
N PRO A 60 -3.26 -17.57 25.24
CA PRO A 60 -2.63 -18.18 24.09
C PRO A 60 -2.22 -17.06 23.14
N SER A 61 -0.93 -16.96 22.83
CA SER A 61 -0.46 -16.20 21.68
C SER A 61 -1.36 -16.61 20.53
N THR A 62 -2.05 -15.64 19.93
CA THR A 62 -2.65 -15.82 18.61
C THR A 62 -1.63 -16.57 17.76
N PRO A 63 -2.04 -17.62 17.00
CA PRO A 63 -1.10 -18.28 16.10
C PRO A 63 -0.42 -17.19 15.28
N ASP A 64 0.91 -17.26 15.14
CA ASP A 64 1.70 -16.28 14.40
C ASP A 64 1.16 -16.21 12.97
N CYS A 65 0.18 -15.33 12.76
CA CYS A 65 -0.44 -15.13 11.48
C CYS A 65 0.54 -14.29 10.68
N THR A 66 1.06 -14.88 9.61
CA THR A 66 1.87 -14.18 8.64
C THR A 66 0.93 -13.58 7.62
N SER A 67 0.88 -12.25 7.53
CA SER A 67 0.05 -11.57 6.54
C SER A 67 0.45 -12.01 5.13
N GLY A 68 -0.53 -12.40 4.33
CA GLY A 68 -0.37 -12.69 2.92
C GLY A 68 -0.22 -11.43 2.07
N ASP A 69 0.17 -11.62 0.82
CA ASP A 69 0.25 -10.57 -0.20
C ASP A 69 -1.12 -10.28 -0.83
N LEU A 70 -1.36 -9.03 -1.25
CA LEU A 70 -2.56 -8.66 -1.99
C LEU A 70 -2.69 -9.47 -3.31
N ALA A 71 -1.57 -9.78 -3.97
CA ALA A 71 -1.53 -10.61 -5.17
C ALA A 71 -1.96 -12.06 -4.92
N ALA A 72 -1.86 -12.53 -3.67
CA ALA A 72 -2.34 -13.85 -3.25
C ALA A 72 -3.81 -13.84 -2.78
N SER A 73 -4.41 -12.65 -2.62
CA SER A 73 -5.82 -12.49 -2.24
C SER A 73 -6.79 -12.70 -3.40
N GLU A 74 -8.09 -12.70 -3.13
CA GLU A 74 -9.14 -12.67 -4.17
C GLU A 74 -9.02 -11.46 -5.12
N PHE A 75 -8.30 -10.40 -4.74
CA PHE A 75 -8.04 -9.23 -5.58
C PHE A 75 -6.87 -9.40 -6.55
N GLY A 76 -5.94 -10.32 -6.26
CA GLY A 76 -4.73 -10.53 -7.07
C GLY A 76 -4.98 -10.69 -8.57
N PRO A 77 -6.01 -11.45 -9.00
CA PRO A 77 -6.36 -11.56 -10.41
C PRO A 77 -6.68 -10.23 -11.12
N HIS A 78 -7.20 -9.22 -10.41
CA HIS A 78 -7.52 -7.90 -10.97
C HIS A 78 -6.29 -7.00 -11.10
N LEU A 79 -5.23 -7.26 -10.33
CA LEU A 79 -3.96 -6.54 -10.46
C LEU A 79 -3.29 -6.76 -11.83
N ARG A 80 -3.58 -7.89 -12.50
CA ARG A 80 -3.01 -8.22 -13.83
C ARG A 80 -3.49 -7.29 -14.96
N THR A 81 -4.71 -6.81 -14.83
CA THR A 81 -5.37 -6.03 -15.89
C THR A 81 -5.37 -4.56 -15.56
N ALA A 82 -5.12 -4.19 -14.29
CA ALA A 82 -5.32 -2.85 -13.76
C ALA A 82 -6.70 -2.29 -14.15
N SER A 83 -7.70 -3.17 -14.34
CA SER A 83 -8.98 -2.80 -14.90
C SER A 83 -10.09 -3.75 -14.46
N ILE A 84 -11.22 -3.18 -14.02
CA ILE A 84 -12.37 -3.91 -13.50
C ILE A 84 -13.65 -3.39 -14.15
N ARG A 85 -14.52 -4.30 -14.58
CA ARG A 85 -15.83 -3.95 -15.12
C ARG A 85 -16.77 -3.47 -14.00
N THR A 86 -17.37 -2.31 -14.20
CA THR A 86 -18.30 -1.69 -13.24
C THR A 86 -19.74 -2.18 -13.44
N SER A 87 -20.62 -1.84 -12.49
CA SER A 87 -22.07 -2.05 -12.62
C SER A 87 -22.71 -1.31 -13.80
N SER A 88 -22.08 -0.25 -14.32
CA SER A 88 -22.53 0.50 -15.50
C SER A 88 -22.01 -0.07 -16.83
N ALA A 89 -21.35 -1.24 -16.80
CA ALA A 89 -20.68 -1.88 -17.95
C ALA A 89 -19.47 -1.11 -18.52
N GLU A 90 -19.06 -0.02 -17.88
CA GLU A 90 -17.80 0.68 -18.13
C GLU A 90 -16.64 -0.05 -17.43
N TYR A 91 -15.41 0.42 -17.68
CA TYR A 91 -14.21 -0.14 -17.08
C TYR A 91 -13.57 0.90 -16.17
N PHE A 92 -13.33 0.50 -14.92
CA PHE A 92 -12.50 1.25 -13.98
C PHE A 92 -11.06 0.79 -14.14
N HIS A 93 -10.26 1.64 -14.78
CA HIS A 93 -8.81 1.48 -14.90
C HIS A 93 -8.17 2.10 -13.68
N PHE A 94 -7.35 1.34 -12.96
CA PHE A 94 -6.93 1.70 -11.62
C PHE A 94 -5.44 1.45 -11.38
N ASP A 95 -4.88 2.29 -10.53
CA ASP A 95 -3.63 2.05 -9.83
C ASP A 95 -3.96 1.84 -8.35
N VAL A 96 -3.19 0.98 -7.69
CA VAL A 96 -3.25 0.90 -6.22
C VAL A 96 -2.50 2.12 -5.69
N ARG A 97 -3.19 2.96 -4.91
CA ARG A 97 -2.59 4.15 -4.31
C ARG A 97 -2.00 3.86 -2.94
N GLU A 98 -2.72 3.08 -2.16
CA GLU A 98 -2.34 2.72 -0.80
C GLU A 98 -2.77 1.28 -0.54
N ASN A 99 -1.83 0.45 -0.09
CA ASN A 99 -2.11 -0.90 0.32
C ASN A 99 -1.98 -1.03 1.84
N THR A 100 -3.11 -1.18 2.52
CA THR A 100 -3.19 -1.54 3.94
C THR A 100 -3.76 -2.96 4.10
N TYR A 101 -3.70 -3.77 3.04
CA TYR A 101 -4.13 -5.17 3.07
C TYR A 101 -3.30 -5.94 4.08
N ASP A 102 -3.99 -6.71 4.90
CA ASP A 102 -3.41 -7.57 5.90
C ASP A 102 -4.39 -8.72 6.13
N SER A 103 -4.01 -9.93 5.69
CA SER A 103 -4.88 -11.11 5.77
C SER A 103 -5.07 -11.61 7.20
N CYS A 104 -4.33 -11.06 8.17
CA CYS A 104 -4.41 -11.39 9.58
C CYS A 104 -5.30 -10.44 10.38
N ARG A 105 -5.84 -9.39 9.74
CA ARG A 105 -6.74 -8.43 10.39
C ARG A 105 -8.19 -8.71 10.08
N ASP A 106 -9.03 -8.36 11.05
CA ASP A 106 -10.49 -8.38 10.90
C ASP A 106 -10.93 -7.51 9.72
N LEU A 107 -10.39 -6.29 9.62
CA LEU A 107 -10.64 -5.39 8.49
C LEU A 107 -9.34 -4.78 7.96
N SER A 108 -9.08 -5.01 6.68
CA SER A 108 -7.99 -4.41 5.91
C SER A 108 -8.51 -3.85 4.58
N TRP A 109 -7.71 -3.05 3.89
CA TRP A 109 -8.18 -2.32 2.71
C TRP A 109 -7.07 -1.96 1.73
N VAL A 110 -7.49 -1.71 0.49
CA VAL A 110 -6.67 -1.01 -0.51
C VAL A 110 -7.44 0.18 -1.06
N LEU A 111 -6.72 1.28 -1.27
CA LEU A 111 -7.26 2.47 -1.95
C LEU A 111 -6.82 2.41 -3.40
N LEU A 112 -7.80 2.58 -4.28
CA LEU A 112 -7.61 2.60 -5.72
C LEU A 112 -7.91 4.00 -6.23
N ASP A 113 -7.00 4.57 -7.01
CA ASP A 113 -7.25 5.77 -7.81
C ASP A 113 -7.17 5.39 -9.28
N GLY A 114 -7.86 6.12 -10.14
CA GLY A 114 -7.88 5.82 -11.56
C GLY A 114 -8.95 6.56 -12.33
N THR A 115 -9.49 5.90 -13.35
CA THR A 115 -10.49 6.50 -14.22
C THR A 115 -11.54 5.49 -14.67
N ILE A 116 -12.78 5.95 -14.87
CA ILE A 116 -13.83 5.17 -15.52
C ILE A 116 -13.91 5.58 -16.99
N GLY A 117 -13.76 4.61 -17.89
CA GLY A 117 -13.86 4.82 -19.33
C GLY A 117 -14.32 3.56 -20.07
N ASP A 118 -14.12 3.53 -21.38
CA ASP A 118 -14.31 2.29 -22.15
C ASP A 118 -13.17 1.29 -21.91
N ILE A 119 -13.19 0.15 -22.62
CA ILE A 119 -12.21 -0.93 -22.42
C ILE A 119 -10.76 -0.50 -22.69
N ASN A 120 -10.54 0.56 -23.48
CA ASN A 120 -9.21 1.07 -23.81
C ASN A 120 -8.78 2.21 -22.87
N GLY A 121 -9.67 2.67 -21.98
CA GLY A 121 -9.42 3.81 -21.11
C GLY A 121 -9.71 5.17 -21.78
N ASP A 122 -10.39 5.18 -22.92
CA ASP A 122 -10.79 6.42 -23.59
C ASP A 122 -12.04 7.03 -22.92
N HIS A 123 -12.27 8.32 -23.18
CA HIS A 123 -13.40 9.11 -22.63
C HIS A 123 -13.49 9.06 -21.11
N SER A 124 -12.34 8.98 -20.47
CA SER A 124 -12.27 8.61 -19.07
C SER A 124 -12.52 9.80 -18.14
N ARG A 125 -13.13 9.50 -16.99
CA ARG A 125 -13.35 10.46 -15.90
C ARG A 125 -12.64 9.99 -14.64
N PRO A 126 -12.07 10.90 -13.82
CA PRO A 126 -11.43 10.52 -12.58
C PRO A 126 -12.39 9.75 -11.68
N ALA A 127 -11.86 8.66 -11.12
CA ALA A 127 -12.58 7.87 -10.14
C ALA A 127 -11.60 7.29 -9.10
N GLY A 128 -12.11 7.03 -7.91
CA GLY A 128 -11.37 6.28 -6.90
C GLY A 128 -12.31 5.56 -5.96
N THR A 129 -11.80 4.52 -5.34
CA THR A 129 -12.56 3.70 -4.41
C THR A 129 -11.70 3.02 -3.35
N VAL A 130 -12.35 2.38 -2.40
CA VAL A 130 -11.73 1.55 -1.36
C VAL A 130 -12.27 0.14 -1.50
N VAL A 131 -11.39 -0.84 -1.60
CA VAL A 131 -11.74 -2.27 -1.54
C VAL A 131 -11.44 -2.76 -0.13
N LEU A 132 -12.44 -3.38 0.51
CA LEU A 132 -12.39 -3.84 1.89
C LEU A 132 -12.28 -5.37 1.94
N PHE A 133 -11.45 -5.86 2.86
CA PHE A 133 -11.17 -7.29 3.05
C PHE A 133 -11.45 -7.70 4.49
N ALA A 134 -11.97 -8.92 4.64
CA ALA A 134 -12.04 -9.67 5.88
C ALA A 134 -11.09 -10.86 5.74
N GLY A 135 -9.91 -10.78 6.35
CA GLY A 135 -8.82 -11.71 6.09
C GLY A 135 -8.37 -11.68 4.61
N ASP A 136 -8.43 -12.82 3.92
CA ASP A 136 -8.00 -12.98 2.53
C ASP A 136 -9.10 -12.76 1.47
N ARG A 137 -10.33 -12.48 1.91
CA ARG A 137 -11.52 -12.40 1.05
C ARG A 137 -12.13 -11.02 1.02
N PHE A 138 -12.86 -10.72 -0.05
CA PHE A 138 -13.68 -9.51 -0.10
C PHE A 138 -14.78 -9.55 0.94
N VAL A 139 -15.14 -8.37 1.46
CA VAL A 139 -16.35 -8.25 2.26
C VAL A 139 -17.58 -8.34 1.33
N SER A 140 -18.21 -9.52 1.32
CA SER A 140 -19.19 -9.92 0.28
C SER A 140 -20.42 -9.01 0.11
N ASN A 141 -20.82 -8.30 1.15
CA ASN A 141 -21.99 -7.40 1.12
C ASN A 141 -21.63 -5.94 0.78
N TYR A 142 -20.35 -5.65 0.54
CA TYR A 142 -19.87 -4.33 0.18
C TYR A 142 -19.61 -4.25 -1.32
N GLN A 143 -20.21 -3.25 -1.97
CA GLN A 143 -19.97 -2.92 -3.38
C GLN A 143 -19.24 -1.57 -3.42
N PRO A 144 -17.93 -1.54 -3.71
CA PRO A 144 -17.15 -0.31 -3.65
C PRO A 144 -17.71 0.76 -4.61
N PRO A 145 -18.17 1.92 -4.10
CA PRO A 145 -18.65 3.01 -4.94
C PRO A 145 -17.49 3.74 -5.61
N LEU A 146 -17.66 4.13 -6.86
CA LEU A 146 -16.67 4.87 -7.63
C LEU A 146 -17.03 6.37 -7.65
N TYR A 147 -16.59 7.09 -6.62
CA TYR A 147 -16.67 8.55 -6.57
C TYR A 147 -15.50 9.19 -7.32
N ALA A 148 -15.38 10.52 -7.27
CA ALA A 148 -14.28 11.24 -7.91
C ALA A 148 -12.90 10.89 -7.33
N GLY A 149 -12.87 10.31 -6.12
CA GLY A 149 -11.67 9.81 -5.47
C GLY A 149 -11.92 9.47 -4.00
N VAL A 150 -10.89 8.96 -3.35
CA VAL A 150 -10.83 8.78 -1.89
C VAL A 150 -9.82 9.78 -1.35
N ASP A 151 -10.18 10.62 -0.39
CA ASP A 151 -9.18 11.52 0.22
C ASP A 151 -8.36 10.80 1.29
N ASN A 152 -9.00 9.95 2.10
CA ASN A 152 -8.35 9.26 3.20
C ASN A 152 -9.15 8.02 3.65
N VAL A 153 -8.47 7.03 4.21
CA VAL A 153 -9.09 5.97 5.02
C VAL A 153 -8.39 5.92 6.37
N ARG A 154 -9.15 6.07 7.44
CA ARG A 154 -8.63 6.07 8.81
C ARG A 154 -9.18 4.88 9.58
N ARG A 155 -8.30 4.10 10.21
CA ARG A 155 -8.69 3.06 11.16
C ARG A 155 -9.43 3.69 12.35
N LEU A 156 -10.60 3.16 12.68
CA LEU A 156 -11.33 3.49 13.91
C LEU A 156 -11.15 2.41 14.99
N ALA A 157 -11.11 1.15 14.57
CA ALA A 157 -10.84 -0.03 15.39
C ALA A 157 -10.28 -1.17 14.51
N ASP A 158 -10.00 -2.34 15.09
CA ASP A 158 -9.49 -3.50 14.32
C ASP A 158 -10.47 -3.94 13.22
N ASN A 159 -11.76 -3.86 13.51
CA ASN A 159 -12.87 -4.18 12.61
C ASN A 159 -13.61 -2.94 12.04
N ALA A 160 -13.06 -1.73 12.16
CA ALA A 160 -13.77 -0.51 11.76
C ALA A 160 -12.89 0.55 11.07
N ALA A 161 -13.44 1.23 10.08
CA ALA A 161 -12.77 2.25 9.29
C ALA A 161 -13.67 3.45 8.99
N LEU A 162 -13.07 4.63 8.83
CA LEU A 162 -13.70 5.85 8.32
C LEU A 162 -13.11 6.15 6.95
N ILE A 163 -13.96 6.26 5.94
CA ILE A 163 -13.59 6.62 4.57
C ILE A 163 -14.02 8.06 4.32
N THR A 164 -13.09 8.89 3.86
CA THR A 164 -13.37 10.25 3.39
C THR A 164 -13.40 10.25 1.86
N TRP A 165 -14.57 10.49 1.29
CA TRP A 165 -14.83 10.47 -0.14
C TRP A 165 -14.66 11.86 -0.76
N ARG A 166 -14.12 11.91 -1.98
CA ARG A 166 -14.05 13.11 -2.80
C ARG A 166 -15.14 13.11 -3.87
N HIS A 167 -15.78 14.26 -4.07
CA HIS A 167 -16.88 14.46 -5.02
C HIS A 167 -16.57 15.59 -6.01
N ASN A 168 -17.04 15.44 -7.25
CA ASN A 168 -16.95 16.49 -8.27
C ASN A 168 -17.93 17.65 -8.02
N GLN A 169 -18.97 17.41 -7.22
CA GLN A 169 -20.03 18.37 -6.88
C GLN A 169 -20.15 18.50 -5.36
N ALA A 170 -20.93 19.47 -4.88
CA ALA A 170 -21.20 19.62 -3.44
C ALA A 170 -21.76 18.29 -2.87
N PRO A 171 -21.30 17.84 -1.69
CA PRO A 171 -20.50 18.56 -0.69
C PRO A 171 -18.98 18.65 -0.94
N ARG A 172 -18.46 18.19 -2.09
CA ARG A 172 -17.01 18.04 -2.44
C ARG A 172 -16.28 16.99 -1.63
N THR A 173 -16.64 16.84 -0.36
CA THR A 173 -16.18 15.79 0.53
C THR A 173 -17.33 15.25 1.36
N SER A 174 -17.31 13.96 1.62
CA SER A 174 -18.18 13.32 2.60
C SER A 174 -17.42 12.22 3.34
N GLU A 175 -18.02 11.69 4.39
CA GLU A 175 -17.43 10.65 5.22
C GLU A 175 -18.42 9.52 5.42
N GLU A 176 -17.91 8.29 5.47
CA GLU A 176 -18.66 7.07 5.76
C GLU A 176 -17.86 6.19 6.70
N SER A 177 -18.44 5.82 7.84
CA SER A 177 -17.84 4.89 8.79
C SER A 177 -18.46 3.50 8.65
N TYR A 178 -17.59 2.51 8.62
CA TYR A 178 -17.92 1.12 8.45
C TYR A 178 -17.40 0.29 9.61
N GLU A 179 -18.16 -0.73 9.98
CA GLU A 179 -17.79 -1.71 11.01
C GLU A 179 -18.11 -3.11 10.48
N LEU A 180 -17.17 -4.04 10.62
CA LEU A 180 -17.32 -5.43 10.25
C LEU A 180 -17.83 -6.23 11.46
N LEU A 181 -18.95 -6.92 11.28
CA LEU A 181 -19.57 -7.80 12.28
C LEU A 181 -19.97 -9.11 11.59
N ASP A 182 -19.44 -10.24 12.05
CA ASP A 182 -19.76 -11.57 11.51
C ASP A 182 -19.64 -11.64 9.97
N ASP A 183 -18.50 -11.19 9.42
CA ASP A 183 -18.21 -11.07 7.96
C ASP A 183 -19.16 -10.13 7.18
N HIS A 184 -19.95 -9.32 7.88
CA HIS A 184 -20.88 -8.36 7.29
C HIS A 184 -20.48 -6.92 7.59
N LEU A 185 -20.28 -6.12 6.54
CA LEU A 185 -20.00 -4.70 6.71
C LEU A 185 -21.27 -3.92 7.02
N ARG A 186 -21.27 -3.17 8.11
CA ARG A 186 -22.35 -2.25 8.47
C ARG A 186 -21.89 -0.80 8.27
N LEU A 187 -22.69 -0.01 7.55
CA LEU A 187 -22.55 1.43 7.53
C LEU A 187 -23.08 2.01 8.84
N VAL A 188 -22.19 2.58 9.66
CA VAL A 188 -22.50 3.06 11.02
C VAL A 188 -22.93 4.52 11.00
N ALA A 189 -22.20 5.37 10.28
CA ALA A 189 -22.52 6.77 10.09
C ALA A 189 -22.08 7.23 8.70
N TYR A 190 -22.81 8.20 8.14
CA TYR A 190 -22.45 8.78 6.85
C TYR A 190 -22.91 10.22 6.72
N SER A 191 -22.15 10.99 5.95
CA SER A 191 -22.53 12.33 5.49
C SER A 191 -22.71 12.41 3.98
N THR A 192 -22.46 11.31 3.24
CA THR A 192 -22.70 11.25 1.80
C THR A 192 -24.21 11.33 1.51
N PRO A 193 -24.68 12.31 0.72
CA PRO A 193 -26.07 12.40 0.31
C PRO A 193 -26.56 11.11 -0.37
N ASP A 194 -27.79 10.70 -0.09
CA ASP A 194 -28.39 9.48 -0.65
C ASP A 194 -28.45 9.52 -2.19
N GLU A 195 -28.66 10.71 -2.75
CA GLU A 195 -28.66 10.91 -4.20
C GLU A 195 -27.29 10.61 -4.82
N LEU A 196 -26.19 10.91 -4.12
CA LEU A 196 -24.84 10.60 -4.59
C LEU A 196 -24.50 9.11 -4.42
N ARG A 197 -24.88 8.50 -3.29
CA ARG A 197 -24.64 7.07 -3.05
C ARG A 197 -25.31 6.18 -4.10
N GLY A 198 -26.51 6.55 -4.54
CA GLY A 198 -27.26 5.79 -5.56
C GLY A 198 -26.89 6.12 -7.02
N ALA A 199 -26.12 7.18 -7.27
CA ALA A 199 -25.87 7.68 -8.63
C ALA A 199 -24.52 7.25 -9.23
N VAL A 200 -23.59 6.75 -8.42
CA VAL A 200 -22.27 6.33 -8.91
C VAL A 200 -22.24 4.85 -9.30
N PRO A 201 -21.46 4.47 -10.32
CA PRO A 201 -21.16 3.07 -10.57
C PRO A 201 -20.46 2.46 -9.35
N VAL A 202 -20.62 1.15 -9.19
CA VAL A 202 -19.90 0.37 -8.18
C VAL A 202 -19.00 -0.66 -8.87
N ILE A 203 -17.97 -1.11 -8.17
CA ILE A 203 -17.20 -2.28 -8.58
C ILE A 203 -18.06 -3.54 -8.39
N ASP A 204 -18.09 -4.39 -9.41
CA ASP A 204 -18.78 -5.69 -9.38
C ASP A 204 -17.78 -6.84 -9.52
N PHE A 205 -17.27 -7.32 -8.39
CA PHE A 205 -16.34 -8.46 -8.30
C PHE A 205 -16.95 -9.81 -8.67
N ARG A 206 -18.26 -9.89 -8.96
CA ARG A 206 -18.86 -11.11 -9.52
C ARG A 206 -18.49 -11.30 -10.98
N ASN A 207 -18.08 -10.23 -11.67
CA ASN A 207 -17.50 -10.35 -12.99
C ASN A 207 -16.09 -10.92 -12.87
N PRO A 208 -15.73 -11.95 -13.67
CA PRO A 208 -14.38 -12.45 -13.66
C PRO A 208 -13.40 -11.32 -14.06
N PRO A 209 -12.15 -11.37 -13.57
CA PRO A 209 -11.08 -10.52 -14.06
C PRO A 209 -10.98 -10.60 -15.59
N LEU A 210 -10.58 -9.51 -16.23
CA LEU A 210 -10.36 -9.54 -17.67
C LEU A 210 -9.19 -10.47 -17.99
N ASP A 211 -9.26 -11.17 -19.12
CA ASP A 211 -8.17 -12.02 -19.56
C ASP A 211 -6.97 -11.15 -19.94
N SER A 212 -5.91 -11.21 -19.14
CA SER A 212 -4.62 -10.59 -19.45
C SER A 212 -3.63 -11.68 -19.88
N GLN A 213 -2.89 -11.44 -20.95
CA GLN A 213 -1.74 -12.28 -21.32
C GLN A 213 -0.52 -12.01 -20.42
N ALA A 214 -0.58 -11.01 -19.54
CA ALA A 214 0.45 -10.74 -18.56
C ALA A 214 0.38 -11.74 -17.39
N GLY A 215 1.54 -12.13 -16.86
CA GLY A 215 1.62 -12.96 -15.64
C GLY A 215 0.99 -12.27 -14.42
N LEU A 216 0.79 -13.03 -13.33
CA LEU A 216 0.45 -12.43 -12.03
C LEU A 216 1.56 -11.41 -11.66
N PRO A 217 1.20 -10.22 -11.13
CA PRO A 217 2.19 -9.38 -10.51
C PRO A 217 2.83 -10.19 -9.37
N PRO A 218 4.13 -10.05 -9.17
CA PRO A 218 4.82 -10.85 -8.18
C PRO A 218 4.35 -10.60 -6.76
N GLU A 219 4.53 -11.61 -5.91
CA GLU A 219 4.39 -11.47 -4.46
C GLU A 219 5.48 -10.50 -3.93
N GLY A 220 5.13 -9.64 -2.98
CA GLY A 220 6.00 -8.57 -2.42
C GLY A 220 5.35 -7.17 -2.37
N ASN A 221 4.10 -7.01 -2.80
CA ASN A 221 3.42 -5.72 -3.03
C ASN A 221 2.82 -5.10 -1.76
N ALA A 222 3.45 -5.26 -0.60
CA ALA A 222 2.94 -4.80 0.70
C ALA A 222 2.58 -3.30 0.77
N HIS A 223 2.99 -2.50 -0.23
CA HIS A 223 2.75 -1.05 -0.30
C HIS A 223 1.90 -0.57 -1.48
N GLY A 224 1.31 -1.48 -2.26
CA GLY A 224 0.32 -1.07 -3.25
C GLY A 224 0.92 -0.46 -4.51
N SER A 225 2.15 -0.83 -4.80
CA SER A 225 2.77 -0.63 -6.09
C SER A 225 3.22 -2.02 -6.55
N PRO A 226 3.31 -2.35 -7.85
CA PRO A 226 3.92 -3.61 -8.30
C PRO A 226 5.40 -3.73 -7.90
N TYR A 227 5.94 -2.71 -7.24
CA TYR A 227 7.29 -2.63 -6.74
C TYR A 227 7.36 -2.79 -5.22
N ALA A 228 8.37 -3.51 -4.76
CA ALA A 228 8.73 -3.61 -3.35
C ALA A 228 9.15 -2.25 -2.75
N ALA A 229 9.69 -1.34 -3.58
CA ALA A 229 9.96 0.04 -3.19
C ALA A 229 10.04 1.00 -4.39
N GLU A 230 9.67 2.26 -4.13
CA GLU A 230 10.01 3.40 -4.99
C GLU A 230 11.21 4.14 -4.41
N LEU A 231 12.25 4.29 -5.21
CA LEU A 231 13.55 4.80 -4.81
C LEU A 231 13.94 5.99 -5.70
N PRO A 232 14.71 6.96 -5.17
CA PRO A 232 15.18 8.08 -5.97
C PRO A 232 16.16 7.61 -7.05
N THR A 233 16.20 8.33 -8.17
CA THR A 233 17.26 8.23 -9.18
C THR A 233 18.64 8.23 -8.51
N GLY A 234 19.50 7.30 -8.88
CA GLY A 234 20.79 7.16 -8.23
C GLY A 234 21.55 5.89 -8.60
N ARG A 235 22.61 5.63 -7.83
CA ARG A 235 23.49 4.46 -8.00
C ARG A 235 23.15 3.35 -7.02
N TYR A 236 22.97 2.15 -7.54
CA TYR A 236 22.55 0.96 -6.79
C TYR A 236 23.40 -0.25 -7.16
N LEU A 237 23.50 -1.18 -6.22
CA LEU A 237 24.03 -2.52 -6.46
C LEU A 237 22.87 -3.49 -6.70
N LEU A 238 22.89 -4.15 -7.87
CA LEU A 238 21.89 -5.10 -8.34
C LEU A 238 22.52 -6.51 -8.33
N PRO A 239 22.27 -7.32 -7.30
CA PRO A 239 22.78 -8.68 -7.22
C PRO A 239 22.10 -9.59 -8.24
N LEU A 240 22.86 -10.11 -9.21
CA LEU A 240 22.37 -11.15 -10.14
C LEU A 240 22.31 -12.50 -9.42
N ASN A 241 23.32 -12.79 -8.59
CA ASN A 241 23.39 -13.94 -7.72
C ASN A 241 24.24 -13.65 -6.47
N SER A 242 24.66 -14.70 -5.74
CA SER A 242 25.47 -14.56 -4.52
C SER A 242 26.89 -14.05 -4.76
N GLU A 243 27.39 -14.10 -6.00
CA GLU A 243 28.77 -13.77 -6.35
C GLU A 243 28.87 -12.59 -7.33
N GLN A 244 27.84 -12.35 -8.14
CA GLN A 244 27.84 -11.42 -9.25
C GLN A 244 26.84 -10.30 -9.02
N THR A 245 27.33 -9.07 -9.14
CA THR A 245 26.56 -7.84 -8.88
C THR A 245 26.82 -6.84 -9.99
N LEU A 246 25.76 -6.19 -10.45
CA LEU A 246 25.86 -5.02 -11.30
C LEU A 246 25.85 -3.77 -10.44
N GLN A 247 26.73 -2.83 -10.73
CA GLN A 247 26.61 -1.46 -10.23
C GLN A 247 25.89 -0.65 -11.30
N CYS A 248 24.71 -0.11 -11.01
CA CYS A 248 23.94 0.63 -12.02
C CYS A 248 23.58 2.03 -11.53
N GLU A 249 23.72 3.02 -12.40
CA GLU A 249 23.03 4.30 -12.30
C GLU A 249 21.68 4.20 -13.03
N LEU A 250 20.60 4.52 -12.32
CA LEU A 250 19.24 4.19 -12.73
C LEU A 250 18.31 5.40 -12.68
N GLY A 251 17.38 5.45 -13.63
CA GLY A 251 16.22 6.34 -13.58
C GLY A 251 16.51 7.80 -13.92
N ARG A 252 17.46 8.06 -14.82
CA ARG A 252 17.80 9.43 -15.23
C ARG A 252 16.78 9.96 -16.24
N ASP A 253 16.57 11.28 -16.21
CA ASP A 253 15.63 11.98 -17.12
C ASP A 253 16.27 12.42 -18.45
N ASP A 254 17.58 12.18 -18.63
CA ASP A 254 18.32 12.57 -19.84
C ASP A 254 18.24 11.53 -20.97
N GLY A 255 17.31 10.58 -20.86
CA GLY A 255 17.08 9.50 -21.82
C GLY A 255 17.92 8.25 -21.56
N VAL A 256 18.83 8.25 -20.57
CA VAL A 256 19.55 7.06 -20.10
C VAL A 256 18.73 6.38 -19.00
N ILE A 257 18.26 5.17 -19.28
CA ILE A 257 17.45 4.42 -18.30
C ILE A 257 18.35 3.63 -17.35
N ALA A 258 19.42 3.04 -17.88
CA ALA A 258 20.36 2.22 -17.13
C ALA A 258 21.79 2.44 -17.64
N ASP A 259 22.72 2.62 -16.72
CA ASP A 259 24.16 2.71 -16.98
C ASP A 259 24.86 1.80 -15.96
N CYS A 260 25.30 0.62 -16.40
CA CYS A 260 25.61 -0.52 -15.55
C CYS A 260 27.02 -1.06 -15.79
N TRP A 261 27.74 -1.32 -14.70
CA TRP A 261 29.04 -1.98 -14.69
C TRP A 261 28.95 -3.36 -14.03
N ALA A 262 29.52 -4.37 -14.68
CA ALA A 262 29.71 -5.68 -14.08
C ALA A 262 30.91 -5.67 -13.10
N ASN A 263 30.70 -6.17 -11.88
CA ASN A 263 31.80 -6.45 -10.95
C ASN A 263 32.54 -7.77 -11.26
N PHE A 264 32.16 -8.43 -12.35
CA PHE A 264 32.72 -9.69 -12.84
C PHE A 264 33.21 -9.52 -14.28
N GLN A 265 34.04 -10.45 -14.75
CA GLN A 265 34.46 -10.46 -16.15
C GLN A 265 33.27 -10.83 -17.04
N ALA A 266 32.71 -9.83 -17.71
CA ALA A 266 31.63 -10.01 -18.67
C ALA A 266 32.17 -10.03 -20.10
N HIS A 267 31.55 -10.86 -20.96
CA HIS A 267 31.85 -10.94 -22.39
C HIS A 267 30.58 -10.63 -23.17
N TRP A 268 30.08 -9.40 -23.00
CA TRP A 268 28.82 -8.97 -23.63
C TRP A 268 28.97 -8.67 -25.12
N ASP A 269 30.19 -8.48 -25.58
CA ASP A 269 30.59 -8.36 -26.98
C ASP A 269 31.92 -9.10 -27.21
N GLY A 270 32.40 -9.07 -28.46
CA GLY A 270 33.64 -9.74 -28.86
C GLY A 270 34.90 -9.19 -28.18
N ASP A 271 34.83 -7.97 -27.62
CA ASP A 271 35.97 -7.27 -27.04
C ASP A 271 36.02 -7.39 -25.49
N GLY A 272 35.01 -7.99 -24.87
CA GLY A 272 34.98 -8.24 -23.42
C GLY A 272 34.44 -7.08 -22.60
N SER A 273 33.39 -6.41 -23.09
CA SER A 273 32.75 -5.30 -22.39
C SER A 273 32.23 -5.64 -21.00
N ASN A 274 32.55 -4.77 -20.05
CA ASN A 274 32.11 -4.83 -18.65
C ASN A 274 31.21 -3.65 -18.25
N HIS A 275 30.89 -2.77 -19.20
CA HIS A 275 29.94 -1.67 -19.05
C HIS A 275 28.87 -1.73 -20.14
N VAL A 276 27.62 -1.47 -19.74
CA VAL A 276 26.42 -1.47 -20.57
C VAL A 276 25.63 -0.21 -20.27
N ARG A 277 25.26 0.51 -21.33
CA ARG A 277 24.40 1.68 -21.23
C ARG A 277 23.18 1.53 -22.13
N TYR A 278 21.99 1.72 -21.56
CA TYR A 278 20.70 1.65 -22.25
C TYR A 278 20.06 3.04 -22.32
N VAL A 279 19.78 3.49 -23.54
CA VAL A 279 19.21 4.81 -23.87
C VAL A 279 17.94 4.60 -24.67
N ILE A 280 16.88 5.38 -24.43
CA ILE A 280 15.57 5.15 -25.09
C ILE A 280 15.30 5.97 -26.36
N SER A 281 16.06 7.06 -26.59
CA SER A 281 15.84 7.93 -27.76
C SER A 281 17.16 8.28 -28.47
N PRO A 282 17.51 7.59 -29.58
CA PRO A 282 16.93 6.31 -30.02
C PRO A 282 17.27 5.16 -29.05
N ALA A 283 16.34 4.20 -28.95
CA ALA A 283 16.49 2.97 -28.19
C ALA A 283 17.73 2.20 -28.66
N ARG A 284 18.73 2.05 -27.79
CA ARG A 284 19.94 1.29 -28.10
C ARG A 284 20.69 0.86 -26.85
N ILE A 285 21.43 -0.24 -27.00
CA ILE A 285 22.38 -0.74 -26.02
C ILE A 285 23.79 -0.41 -26.50
N GLU A 286 24.51 0.41 -25.74
CA GLU A 286 25.93 0.69 -25.91
C GLU A 286 26.73 -0.23 -24.98
N LYS A 287 27.81 -0.82 -25.50
CA LYS A 287 28.72 -1.69 -24.75
C LYS A 287 30.13 -1.14 -24.91
N ASP A 288 30.87 -1.06 -23.81
CA ASP A 288 32.28 -0.69 -23.84
C ASP A 288 33.06 -1.29 -22.66
N ILE A 289 34.37 -1.01 -22.67
CA ILE A 289 35.30 -1.40 -21.62
C ILE A 289 35.59 -0.16 -20.78
N ASN A 290 34.90 -0.03 -19.65
CA ASN A 290 35.07 1.07 -18.70
C ASN A 290 35.25 0.56 -17.28
N ILE A 291 36.07 1.25 -16.49
CA ILE A 291 36.28 0.89 -15.07
C ILE A 291 35.04 1.34 -14.28
N ALA A 292 34.49 0.42 -13.48
CA ALA A 292 33.38 0.72 -12.59
C ALA A 292 33.75 1.85 -11.60
N PRO A 293 32.87 2.84 -11.37
CA PRO A 293 33.06 3.82 -10.30
C PRO A 293 33.13 3.14 -8.91
N ASP A 294 33.65 3.82 -7.89
CA ASP A 294 33.71 3.28 -6.53
C ASP A 294 32.32 2.85 -6.01
N ALA A 295 32.19 1.58 -5.65
CA ALA A 295 30.97 0.96 -5.16
C ALA A 295 30.74 1.15 -3.65
N ARG A 296 31.72 1.70 -2.91
CA ARG A 296 31.65 1.80 -1.44
C ARG A 296 30.47 2.66 -0.99
N GLY A 297 29.64 2.07 -0.13
CA GLY A 297 28.50 2.74 0.49
C GLY A 297 27.25 2.83 -0.41
N LEU A 298 27.24 2.17 -1.57
CA LEU A 298 26.04 2.12 -2.40
C LEU A 298 24.96 1.21 -1.78
N PRO A 299 23.68 1.60 -1.84
CA PRO A 299 22.57 0.74 -1.44
C PRO A 299 22.47 -0.47 -2.38
N THR A 300 22.18 -1.64 -1.81
CA THR A 300 21.93 -2.87 -2.57
C THR A 300 20.44 -3.12 -2.65
N LEU A 301 19.93 -3.37 -3.87
CA LEU A 301 18.55 -3.80 -4.07
C LEU A 301 18.45 -5.31 -3.75
N PRO A 302 17.55 -5.74 -2.86
CA PRO A 302 17.33 -7.16 -2.62
C PRO A 302 16.92 -7.93 -3.88
N ARG A 303 17.20 -9.24 -3.91
CA ARG A 303 16.72 -10.13 -4.98
C ARG A 303 15.30 -10.60 -4.68
N GLY A 304 14.58 -10.99 -5.73
CA GLY A 304 13.24 -11.59 -5.62
C GLY A 304 12.10 -10.60 -5.84
N ASP A 305 12.40 -9.31 -5.96
CA ASP A 305 11.44 -8.24 -6.05
C ASP A 305 11.61 -7.39 -7.33
N ILE A 306 10.64 -6.50 -7.55
CA ILE A 306 10.69 -5.43 -8.54
C ILE A 306 10.81 -4.09 -7.81
N TYR A 307 11.57 -3.14 -8.35
CA TYR A 307 11.77 -1.80 -7.81
C TYR A 307 11.50 -0.74 -8.87
N ARG A 308 10.98 0.42 -8.45
CA ARG A 308 10.96 1.61 -9.29
C ARG A 308 12.02 2.59 -8.81
N VAL A 309 12.93 2.96 -9.69
CA VAL A 309 14.03 3.87 -9.42
C VAL A 309 13.94 5.04 -10.38
N GLY A 310 13.44 6.18 -9.91
CA GLY A 310 13.12 7.32 -10.79
C GLY A 310 12.16 6.91 -11.92
N THR A 311 12.61 7.01 -13.16
CA THR A 311 11.87 6.59 -14.36
C THR A 311 12.04 5.11 -14.70
N ALA A 312 13.02 4.41 -14.10
CA ALA A 312 13.33 3.02 -14.43
C ALA A 312 12.56 2.03 -13.56
N VAL A 313 12.16 0.92 -14.15
CA VAL A 313 11.69 -0.29 -13.45
C VAL A 313 12.81 -1.32 -13.48
N VAL A 314 13.10 -1.91 -12.32
CA VAL A 314 14.16 -2.91 -12.10
C VAL A 314 13.52 -4.19 -11.55
N ASP A 315 13.54 -5.25 -12.34
CA ASP A 315 13.05 -6.58 -11.95
C ASP A 315 14.25 -7.51 -11.71
N LEU A 316 14.33 -8.03 -10.47
CA LEU A 316 15.37 -8.94 -9.96
C LEU A 316 14.79 -10.29 -9.52
N GLN A 317 13.65 -10.67 -10.08
CA GLN A 317 12.94 -11.89 -9.69
C GLN A 317 13.53 -13.13 -10.34
N GLU A 318 13.97 -12.99 -11.58
CA GLU A 318 14.60 -14.08 -12.31
C GLU A 318 16.05 -14.28 -11.84
N PRO A 319 16.43 -15.51 -11.43
CA PRO A 319 17.78 -15.76 -10.95
C PRO A 319 18.81 -15.52 -12.06
N ASN A 320 19.88 -14.80 -11.74
CA ASN A 320 20.95 -14.41 -12.67
C ASN A 320 20.52 -13.43 -13.77
N VAL A 321 19.37 -12.76 -13.64
CA VAL A 321 18.90 -11.79 -14.62
C VAL A 321 18.47 -10.52 -13.90
N ALA A 322 18.89 -9.36 -14.42
CA ALA A 322 18.31 -8.07 -14.07
C ALA A 322 17.61 -7.51 -15.30
N ARG A 323 16.30 -7.27 -15.22
CA ARG A 323 15.54 -6.59 -16.27
C ARG A 323 15.35 -5.13 -15.87
N ILE A 324 15.76 -4.22 -16.74
CA ILE A 324 15.75 -2.78 -16.47
C ILE A 324 15.09 -2.06 -17.64
N GLY A 325 14.05 -1.27 -17.41
CA GLY A 325 13.28 -0.66 -18.50
C GLY A 325 12.31 0.43 -18.07
N LEU A 326 11.42 0.82 -18.97
CA LEU A 326 10.26 1.66 -18.67
C LEU A 326 8.98 0.85 -18.57
N GLU A 327 8.00 1.40 -17.86
CA GLU A 327 6.63 0.93 -17.90
C GLU A 327 5.78 1.69 -18.94
N PRO A 328 5.06 0.99 -19.85
CA PRO A 328 5.26 -0.39 -20.28
C PRO A 328 6.23 -0.54 -21.48
N GLY A 329 6.97 -1.65 -21.52
CA GLY A 329 7.27 -2.35 -22.78
C GLY A 329 8.59 -2.08 -23.50
N GLN A 330 9.61 -1.47 -22.89
CA GLN A 330 10.97 -1.43 -23.46
C GLN A 330 12.04 -1.47 -22.37
N GLY A 331 13.05 -2.32 -22.55
CA GLY A 331 14.16 -2.39 -21.62
C GLY A 331 15.35 -3.20 -22.11
N VAL A 332 16.27 -3.41 -21.17
CA VAL A 332 17.42 -4.30 -21.29
C VAL A 332 17.29 -5.41 -20.24
N HIS A 333 17.60 -6.64 -20.61
CA HIS A 333 17.92 -7.66 -19.62
C HIS A 333 19.43 -7.89 -19.60
N ILE A 334 19.99 -8.09 -18.42
CA ILE A 334 21.43 -8.28 -18.22
C ILE A 334 21.61 -9.55 -17.41
N SER A 335 22.41 -10.47 -17.93
CA SER A 335 22.80 -11.70 -17.24
C SER A 335 24.31 -11.95 -17.40
N PRO A 336 24.88 -12.91 -16.65
CA PRO A 336 26.30 -13.24 -16.76
C PRO A 336 26.65 -13.67 -18.19
N GLY A 337 27.40 -12.81 -18.90
CA GLY A 337 27.83 -13.08 -20.27
C GLY A 337 26.78 -12.77 -21.36
N TYR A 338 25.64 -12.15 -21.02
CA TYR A 338 24.65 -11.77 -22.01
C TYR A 338 23.93 -10.47 -21.66
N VAL A 339 23.63 -9.69 -22.69
CA VAL A 339 22.83 -8.47 -22.61
C VAL A 339 22.05 -8.32 -23.91
N GLY A 340 20.75 -8.07 -23.78
CA GLY A 340 19.82 -7.99 -24.89
C GLY A 340 18.64 -7.07 -24.60
N GLU A 341 18.03 -6.60 -25.68
CA GLU A 341 16.71 -5.96 -25.62
C GLU A 341 15.66 -7.05 -25.36
N TRP A 342 14.54 -6.66 -24.74
CA TRP A 342 13.40 -7.54 -24.53
C TRP A 342 12.07 -6.84 -24.80
#